data_AF-A0AA42Y2E5-F1
#
_entry.id   AF-A0AA42Y2E5-F1
#
_cell.length_a   1.000
_cell.length_b   1.000
_cell.length_c   1.000
_cell.angle_alpha   90.00
_cell.angle_beta   90.00
_cell.angle_gamma   90.00
#
_symmetry.space_group_name_H-M   'P 1'
#
loop_
_entity.id
_entity.type
_entity.pdbx_description
1 polymer ?
#
loop_
_entity_poly.entity_id
_entity_poly.type
_entity_poly.pdbx_seq_one_letter_code
_entity_poly.pdbx_strand_id
1 'polypeptide(L)' 'AAAVTSVGVGVTSVPTVIRVDRPFIFAIRERLSGTILFMGRMMNPGA' A
#
# COMPACT_ATOMS: atom_id res chain seq x y z
N ALA A 1 -7.18 -18.31 4.49
CA ALA A 1 -7.00 -17.26 3.46
C ALA A 1 -8.32 -17.11 2.72
N ALA A 2 -8.98 -15.96 2.80
CA ALA A 2 -10.24 -15.67 2.10
C ALA A 2 -9.99 -14.54 1.09
N ALA A 3 -10.30 -14.79 -0.18
CA ALA A 3 -10.19 -13.77 -1.22
C ALA A 3 -11.32 -12.76 -1.04
N VAL A 4 -10.99 -11.50 -0.75
CA VAL A 4 -11.96 -10.41 -0.71
C VAL A 4 -12.33 -10.07 -2.15
N THR A 5 -13.60 -10.26 -2.52
CA THR A 5 -14.14 -9.82 -3.80
C THR A 5 -14.54 -8.35 -3.72
N SER A 6 -13.57 -7.45 -3.83
CA SER A 6 -13.88 -6.03 -3.98
C SER A 6 -14.39 -5.74 -5.39
N VAL A 7 -15.63 -5.25 -5.51
CA VAL A 7 -16.17 -4.75 -6.80
C VAL A 7 -15.68 -3.33 -7.00
N GLY A 8 -14.80 -3.12 -7.99
CA GLY A 8 -14.37 -1.78 -8.43
C GLY A 8 -15.20 -1.33 -9.62
N VAL A 9 -15.88 -0.17 -9.52
CA VAL A 9 -16.53 0.47 -10.66
C VAL A 9 -15.43 0.96 -11.63
N GLY A 10 -15.50 0.53 -12.89
CA GLY A 10 -14.50 0.82 -13.91
C GLY A 10 -14.44 2.31 -14.27
N VAL A 11 -13.22 2.84 -14.39
CA VAL A 11 -12.97 4.23 -14.79
C VAL A 11 -13.35 4.46 -16.26
N THR A 12 -13.99 5.60 -16.57
CA THR A 12 -14.26 6.06 -17.95
C THR A 12 -13.09 6.81 -18.59
N SER A 13 -11.95 6.90 -17.89
CA SER A 13 -10.74 7.63 -18.28
C SER A 13 -9.49 6.94 -17.73
N VAL A 14 -8.29 7.49 -17.99
CA VAL A 14 -7.01 6.88 -17.55
C VAL A 14 -6.99 6.69 -16.03
N PRO A 15 -6.86 5.45 -15.52
CA PRO A 15 -6.85 5.18 -14.09
C PRO A 15 -5.61 5.77 -13.41
N THR A 16 -5.78 6.29 -12.20
CA THR A 16 -4.64 6.65 -11.35
C THR A 16 -3.99 5.38 -10.84
N VAL A 17 -2.78 5.07 -11.33
CA VAL A 17 -2.01 3.89 -10.96
C VAL A 17 -0.96 4.25 -9.90
N ILE A 18 -0.99 3.59 -8.75
CA ILE A 18 0.07 3.68 -7.75
C ILE A 18 1.11 2.62 -8.08
N ARG A 19 2.32 3.04 -8.48
CA ARG A 19 3.46 2.16 -8.74
C ARG A 19 4.47 2.30 -7.60
N VAL A 20 4.81 1.18 -6.97
CA VAL A 20 5.77 1.10 -5.85
C VAL A 20 7.04 0.38 -6.32
N ASP A 21 7.63 0.90 -7.40
CA ASP A 21 8.80 0.36 -8.11
C ASP A 21 10.07 1.21 -7.91
N ARG A 22 10.04 2.14 -6.95
CA ARG A 22 11.13 3.05 -6.58
C ARG A 22 11.13 3.31 -5.07
N PRO A 23 12.19 3.89 -4.48
CA PRO A 23 12.28 4.07 -3.04
C PRO A 23 11.04 4.71 -2.41
N PHE A 24 10.55 4.08 -1.34
CA PHE A 24 9.31 4.48 -0.67
C PHE A 24 9.42 4.34 0.86
N ILE A 25 8.53 5.03 1.57
CA ILE A 25 8.39 4.94 3.02
C ILE A 25 7.12 4.15 3.32
N PHE A 26 7.14 3.34 4.37
CA PHE A 26 5.96 2.62 4.85
C PHE A 26 5.83 2.76 6.36
N ALA A 27 4.59 2.63 6.85
CA ALA A 27 4.28 2.55 8.26
C ALA A 27 3.18 1.52 8.47
N ILE A 28 3.37 0.64 9.44
CA ILE A 28 2.37 -0.30 9.92
C ILE A 28 1.86 0.26 11.25
N ARG A 29 0.56 0.55 11.31
CA ARG A 29 -0.08 1.11 12.50
C ARG A 29 -1.22 0.24 12.98
N GLU A 30 -1.41 0.19 14.29
CA GLU A 30 -2.65 -0.29 14.86
C GLU A 30 -3.78 0.68 14.50
N ARG A 31 -4.94 0.16 14.09
CA ARG A 31 -5.98 0.94 13.39
C ARG A 31 -6.72 1.91 14.33
N LEU A 32 -6.99 1.52 15.58
CA LEU A 32 -7.86 2.26 16.49
C LEU A 32 -7.10 3.33 17.29
N SER A 33 -5.95 2.97 17.86
CA SER A 33 -5.07 3.87 18.60
C SER A 33 -4.17 4.72 17.70
N GLY A 34 -3.95 4.29 16.45
CA GLY A 34 -3.03 4.93 15.52
C GLY A 34 -1.55 4.69 15.86
N THR A 35 -1.25 3.85 16.84
CA THR A 35 0.11 3.53 17.27
C THR A 35 0.92 2.94 16.12
N ILE A 36 2.06 3.55 15.80
CA ILE A 36 2.97 3.07 14.76
C ILE A 36 3.76 1.91 15.34
N LEU A 37 3.51 0.71 14.84
CA LEU A 37 4.19 -0.52 15.26
C LEU A 37 5.53 -0.65 14.54
N PHE A 38 5.56 -0.28 13.25
CA PHE A 38 6.75 -0.31 12.42
C PHE A 38 6.74 0.87 11.46
N MET A 39 7.92 1.43 11.20
CA MET A 39 8.13 2.44 10.17
C MET A 39 9.50 2.24 9.53
N GLY A 40 9.60 2.49 8.23
CA GLY A 40 10.86 2.34 7.53
C GLY A 40 10.83 2.91 6.12
N ARG A 41 12.01 2.93 5.51
CA ARG A 41 12.22 3.26 4.10
C ARG A 41 12.74 2.04 3.36
N MET A 42 12.17 1.71 2.21
CA MET A 42 12.66 0.66 1.32
C MET A 42 13.45 1.31 0.19
N MET A 43 14.76 1.15 0.21
CA MET A 43 15.67 1.72 -0.80
C MET A 43 16.03 0.71 -1.90
N ASN A 44 16.19 -0.56 -1.53
CA ASN A 44 16.47 -1.66 -2.43
C ASN A 44 15.78 -2.95 -1.92
N PRO A 45 14.77 -3.48 -2.64
CA PRO A 45 14.03 -4.68 -2.22
C PRO A 45 14.77 -6.01 -2.52
N GLY A 46 15.87 -5.98 -3.30
CA GLY A 46 16.62 -7.17 -3.71
C GLY A 46 18.05 -7.23 -3.19
N ALA A 47 18.37 -6.44 -2.17
CA ALA A 47 19.64 -6.53 -1.45
C ALA A 47 19.71 -7.82 -0.61
#